data_AF-A0A7S4HUH7-F1
#
_entry.id   AF-A0A7S4HUH7-F1
#
_cell.length_a   1.000
_cell.length_b   1.000
_cell.length_c   1.000
_cell.angle_alpha   90.00
_cell.angle_beta   90.00
_cell.angle_gamma   90.00
#
_symmetry.space_group_name_H-M   'P 1'
#
loop_
_entity.id
_entity.type
_entity.pdbx_description
1 polymer ?
#
loop_
_entity_poly.entity_id
_entity_poly.type
_entity_poly.pdbx_seq_one_letter_code
_entity_poly.pdbx_strand_id
1 'polypeptide(L)'
;PVRFKKDSKFTISLSFSNASSEGDLKIFQPVVQKKSRKQRMKSKSFQKDYVPPTTYTLPSLTRQVNDLSVEAINRLGLLPLKPVASFSDLDIQYEYGHVFVAGRYNKYSRSLSQTAWIIDGVRRGESSVEELITQQVLDLYQADGITFSSAGREDIDVRMLGDGRPFLLEIQNARNPFTTNEELYKVQQQVNE
;
A
#
# COMPACT_ATOMS: atom_id res chain seq x y z
N PRO A 1 -27.65 -8.56 -10.05
CA PRO A 1 -27.22 -8.75 -8.65
C PRO A 1 -25.72 -8.99 -8.60
N VAL A 2 -24.96 -8.21 -7.83
CA VAL A 2 -23.52 -8.42 -7.63
C VAL A 2 -23.35 -9.69 -6.80
N ARG A 3 -22.63 -10.68 -7.32
CA ARG A 3 -22.35 -11.93 -6.61
C ARG A 3 -21.01 -11.82 -5.90
N PHE A 4 -20.94 -12.28 -4.66
CA PHE A 4 -19.68 -12.42 -3.95
C PHE A 4 -18.76 -13.38 -4.72
N LYS A 5 -17.52 -12.94 -4.94
CA LYS A 5 -16.46 -13.74 -5.56
C LYS A 5 -15.22 -13.61 -4.68
N LYS A 6 -14.79 -14.74 -4.10
CA LYS A 6 -13.63 -14.79 -3.19
C LYS A 6 -12.35 -14.28 -3.85
N ASP A 7 -12.16 -14.59 -5.12
CA ASP A 7 -10.96 -14.20 -5.89
C ASP A 7 -11.20 -12.90 -6.69
N SER A 8 -12.11 -12.06 -6.23
CA SER A 8 -12.30 -10.72 -6.79
C SER A 8 -11.06 -9.87 -6.51
N LYS A 9 -10.64 -9.07 -7.50
CA LYS A 9 -9.64 -8.02 -7.26
C LYS A 9 -10.22 -6.85 -6.45
N PHE A 10 -11.53 -6.66 -6.50
CA PHE A 10 -12.22 -5.66 -5.69
C PHE A 10 -12.57 -6.24 -4.32
N THR A 11 -12.02 -5.63 -3.27
CA THR A 11 -12.18 -6.03 -1.88
C THR A 11 -12.90 -4.93 -1.11
N ILE A 12 -13.89 -5.32 -0.31
CA ILE A 12 -14.55 -4.44 0.67
C ILE A 12 -14.16 -4.95 2.06
N SER A 13 -13.54 -4.09 2.85
CA SER A 13 -13.12 -4.36 4.22
C SER A 13 -14.04 -3.65 5.19
N LEU A 14 -14.60 -4.42 6.14
CA LEU A 14 -15.46 -3.91 7.20
C LEU A 14 -14.71 -4.01 8.52
N SER A 15 -14.46 -2.87 9.16
CA SER A 15 -13.74 -2.78 10.43
C SER A 15 -14.70 -2.29 11.51
N PHE A 16 -14.90 -3.11 12.54
CA PHE A 16 -15.73 -2.76 13.69
C PHE A 16 -14.85 -2.34 14.86
N SER A 17 -15.20 -1.22 15.50
CA SER A 17 -14.50 -0.73 16.69
C SER A 17 -15.50 -0.32 17.76
N ASN A 18 -15.13 -0.49 19.03
CA ASN A 18 -16.00 -0.13 20.14
C ASN A 18 -15.17 0.44 21.29
N ALA A 19 -15.21 1.77 21.43
CA ALA A 19 -14.46 2.48 22.46
C ALA A 19 -14.92 2.12 23.88
N SER A 20 -16.20 1.73 24.07
CA SER A 20 -16.74 1.39 25.40
C SER A 20 -16.14 0.11 25.99
N SER A 21 -15.68 -0.82 25.13
CA SER A 21 -15.06 -2.08 25.53
C SER A 21 -13.53 -2.12 25.34
N GLU A 22 -12.90 -1.03 24.91
CA GLU A 22 -11.44 -1.01 24.67
C GLU A 22 -10.64 -1.26 25.96
N GLY A 23 -11.20 -0.87 27.12
CA GLY A 23 -10.63 -1.14 28.43
C GLY A 23 -10.48 -2.62 28.76
N ASP A 24 -11.32 -3.49 28.17
CA ASP A 24 -11.32 -4.93 28.42
C ASP A 24 -10.05 -5.59 27.90
N LEU A 25 -9.36 -4.98 26.93
CA LEU A 25 -8.11 -5.50 26.37
C LEU A 25 -6.94 -5.41 27.34
N LYS A 26 -7.01 -4.53 28.36
CA LYS A 26 -5.91 -4.27 29.31
C LYS A 26 -5.55 -5.48 30.18
N ILE A 27 -6.43 -6.47 30.26
CA ILE A 27 -6.15 -7.73 30.98
C ILE A 27 -5.18 -8.63 30.22
N PHE A 28 -5.01 -8.40 28.92
CA PHE A 28 -4.14 -9.17 28.03
C PHE A 28 -2.82 -8.43 27.77
N GLN A 29 -1.83 -9.20 27.35
CA GLN A 29 -0.54 -8.65 26.94
C GLN A 29 -0.60 -8.19 25.47
N PRO A 30 -0.27 -6.93 25.18
CA PRO A 30 -0.24 -6.44 23.81
C PRO A 30 1.04 -6.89 23.08
N VAL A 31 0.98 -6.90 21.75
CA VAL A 31 2.08 -7.29 20.86
C VAL A 31 2.81 -6.06 20.34
N VAL A 32 4.14 -6.11 20.30
CA VAL A 32 4.96 -5.05 19.71
C VAL A 32 4.72 -4.95 18.21
N GLN A 33 4.38 -3.76 17.71
CA GLN A 33 4.23 -3.53 16.28
C GLN A 33 5.60 -3.59 15.58
N LYS A 34 5.72 -4.47 14.59
CA LYS A 34 6.94 -4.55 13.77
C LYS A 34 7.02 -3.34 12.84
N LYS A 35 8.17 -2.64 12.86
CA LYS A 35 8.46 -1.56 11.90
C LYS A 35 8.40 -2.10 10.47
N SER A 36 7.79 -1.33 9.56
CA SER A 36 7.86 -1.61 8.13
C SER A 36 9.30 -1.51 7.61
N ARG A 37 9.62 -2.16 6.50
CA ARG A 37 10.96 -2.12 5.89
C ARG A 37 11.41 -0.68 5.59
N LYS A 38 10.49 0.19 5.13
CA LYS A 38 10.73 1.62 4.91
C LYS A 38 11.02 2.37 6.22
N GLN A 39 10.29 2.08 7.30
CA GLN A 39 10.54 2.68 8.62
C GLN A 39 11.89 2.23 9.22
N ARG A 40 12.30 0.97 9.01
CA ARG A 40 13.61 0.45 9.44
C ARG A 40 14.79 1.11 8.72
N MET A 41 14.64 1.44 7.44
CA MET A 41 15.69 2.14 6.66
C MET A 41 15.90 3.57 7.18
N LYS A 42 14.82 4.28 7.54
CA LYS A 42 14.89 5.65 8.08
C LYS A 42 15.42 5.72 9.52
N SER A 43 15.22 4.67 10.34
CA SER A 43 15.61 4.68 11.76
C SER A 43 17.06 4.25 12.04
N LYS A 44 17.95 4.23 11.03
CA LYS A 44 19.38 3.91 11.25
C LYS A 44 20.16 5.06 11.88
N SER A 45 19.61 6.28 11.87
CA SER A 45 20.13 7.42 12.62
C SER A 45 19.08 7.84 13.67
N PHE A 46 19.50 7.94 14.94
CA PHE A 46 18.73 8.41 16.12
C PHE A 46 17.63 7.50 16.71
N GLN A 47 17.90 6.89 17.88
CA GLN A 47 17.46 7.32 19.24
C GLN A 47 17.56 6.16 20.25
N LYS A 48 18.12 6.44 21.44
CA LYS A 48 18.41 5.48 22.52
C LYS A 48 17.21 5.18 23.43
N ASP A 49 16.12 5.95 23.32
CA ASP A 49 14.95 5.91 24.21
C ASP A 49 13.62 5.58 23.50
N TYR A 50 13.67 4.87 22.37
CA TYR A 50 12.48 4.53 21.59
C TYR A 50 11.70 3.36 22.23
N VAL A 51 10.50 3.64 22.74
CA VAL A 51 9.51 2.62 23.11
C VAL A 51 8.66 2.29 21.87
N PRO A 52 8.64 1.03 21.41
CA PRO A 52 7.86 0.68 20.24
C PRO A 52 6.36 0.68 20.55
N PRO A 53 5.50 1.13 19.62
CA PRO A 53 4.07 1.06 19.81
C PRO A 53 3.63 -0.41 19.91
N THR A 54 2.71 -0.68 20.82
CA THR A 54 2.11 -2.00 21.03
C THR A 54 0.67 -2.00 20.58
N THR A 55 0.14 -3.16 20.17
CA THR A 55 -1.25 -3.32 19.75
C THR A 55 -1.79 -4.68 20.16
N TYR A 56 -3.11 -4.79 20.24
CA TYR A 56 -3.79 -6.05 20.40
C TYR A 56 -4.16 -6.61 19.02
N THR A 57 -3.89 -7.90 18.80
CA THR A 57 -4.28 -8.58 17.56
C THR A 57 -5.19 -9.74 17.91
N LEU A 58 -6.22 -9.99 17.08
CA LEU A 58 -7.14 -11.11 17.28
C LEU A 58 -6.39 -12.44 17.49
N PRO A 59 -5.39 -12.83 16.67
CA PRO A 59 -4.67 -14.08 16.89
C PRO A 59 -3.96 -14.17 18.24
N SER A 60 -3.38 -13.05 18.73
CA SER A 60 -2.72 -13.00 20.03
C SER A 60 -3.72 -13.12 21.17
N LEU A 61 -4.84 -12.39 21.09
CA LEU A 61 -5.92 -12.45 22.06
C LEU A 61 -6.53 -13.85 22.12
N THR A 62 -6.87 -14.44 20.98
CA THR A 62 -7.41 -15.81 20.90
C THR A 62 -6.50 -16.81 21.59
N ARG A 63 -5.18 -16.71 21.37
CA ARG A 63 -4.21 -17.58 22.05
C ARG A 63 -4.23 -17.37 23.56
N GLN A 64 -4.12 -16.12 24.01
CA GLN A 64 -4.08 -15.81 25.45
C GLN A 64 -5.35 -16.24 26.16
N VAL A 65 -6.52 -16.06 25.53
CA VAL A 65 -7.81 -16.53 26.05
C VAL A 65 -7.84 -18.06 26.15
N ASN A 66 -7.36 -18.77 25.13
CA ASN A 66 -7.32 -20.23 25.13
C ASN A 66 -6.36 -20.81 26.20
N ASP A 67 -5.33 -20.05 26.57
CA ASP A 67 -4.35 -20.44 27.58
C ASP A 67 -4.82 -20.13 29.03
N LEU A 68 -5.99 -19.51 29.23
CA LEU A 68 -6.51 -19.18 30.58
C LEU A 68 -7.03 -20.42 31.32
N SER A 69 -6.64 -20.56 32.59
CA SER A 69 -7.26 -21.53 33.50
C SER A 69 -8.59 -21.02 34.07
N VAL A 70 -9.43 -21.93 34.59
CA VAL A 70 -10.71 -21.58 35.22
C VAL A 70 -10.51 -20.66 36.42
N GLU A 71 -9.47 -20.89 37.23
CA GLU A 71 -9.11 -20.02 38.36
C GLU A 71 -8.74 -18.62 37.89
N ALA A 72 -8.01 -18.51 36.77
CA ALA A 72 -7.64 -17.23 36.18
C ALA A 72 -8.87 -16.48 35.66
N ILE A 73 -9.80 -17.17 34.99
CA ILE A 73 -11.08 -16.61 34.51
C ILE A 73 -11.89 -16.04 35.68
N ASN A 74 -12.01 -16.80 36.77
CA ASN A 74 -12.73 -16.38 37.97
C ASN A 74 -12.07 -15.16 38.63
N ARG A 75 -10.74 -15.17 38.78
CA ARG A 75 -9.99 -14.05 39.35
C ARG A 75 -10.11 -12.78 38.50
N LEU A 76 -10.16 -12.91 37.18
CA LEU A 76 -10.33 -11.78 36.25
C LEU A 76 -11.78 -11.30 36.18
N GLY A 77 -12.74 -12.03 36.75
CA GLY A 77 -14.15 -11.64 36.73
C GLY A 77 -14.73 -11.58 35.32
N LEU A 78 -14.24 -12.42 34.40
CA LEU A 78 -14.66 -12.43 33.01
C LEU A 78 -16.09 -12.95 32.82
N LEU A 79 -16.59 -13.74 33.77
CA LEU A 79 -17.90 -14.37 33.69
C LEU A 79 -18.81 -13.94 34.86
N PRO A 80 -20.10 -13.66 34.59
CA PRO A 80 -20.72 -13.57 33.26
C PRO A 80 -20.20 -12.37 32.46
N LEU A 81 -20.15 -12.50 31.13
CA LEU A 81 -19.76 -11.39 30.26
C LEU A 81 -20.71 -10.22 30.48
N LYS A 82 -20.14 -9.02 30.68
CA LYS A 82 -20.94 -7.80 30.82
C LYS A 82 -21.57 -7.45 29.46
N PRO A 83 -22.85 -7.04 29.42
CA PRO A 83 -23.46 -6.50 28.21
C PRO A 83 -22.67 -5.31 27.69
N VAL A 84 -22.51 -5.21 26.37
CA VAL A 84 -21.84 -4.07 25.74
C VAL A 84 -22.74 -2.84 25.84
N ALA A 85 -22.16 -1.71 26.27
CA ALA A 85 -22.92 -0.49 26.57
C ALA A 85 -23.35 0.30 25.32
N SER A 86 -22.69 0.10 24.19
CA SER A 86 -22.96 0.81 22.93
C SER A 86 -22.75 -0.08 21.72
N PHE A 87 -23.38 0.29 20.60
CA PHE A 87 -23.06 -0.29 19.30
C PHE A 87 -21.61 0.01 18.90
N SER A 88 -21.05 -0.84 18.04
CA SER A 88 -19.75 -0.62 17.44
C SER A 88 -19.83 0.37 16.29
N ASP A 89 -18.82 1.21 16.17
CA ASP A 89 -18.57 1.99 14.97
C ASP A 89 -18.12 1.06 13.83
N LEU A 90 -18.61 1.33 12.62
CA LEU A 90 -18.26 0.59 11.41
C LEU A 90 -17.50 1.51 10.45
N ASP A 91 -16.25 1.14 10.16
CA ASP A 91 -15.46 1.71 9.08
C ASP A 91 -15.52 0.78 7.86
N ILE A 92 -15.76 1.36 6.68
CA ILE A 92 -15.90 0.64 5.41
C ILE A 92 -14.83 1.14 4.46
N GLN A 93 -13.94 0.25 4.07
CA GLN A 93 -12.87 0.54 3.13
C GLN A 93 -13.04 -0.30 1.86
N TYR A 94 -12.64 0.25 0.73
CA TYR A 94 -12.68 -0.44 -0.56
C TYR A 94 -11.33 -0.30 -1.27
N GLU A 95 -10.89 -1.40 -1.85
CA GLU A 95 -9.61 -1.47 -2.55
C GLU A 95 -9.76 -2.33 -3.81
N TYR A 96 -9.16 -1.88 -4.90
CA TYR A 96 -8.99 -2.67 -6.11
C TYR A 96 -7.53 -3.15 -6.22
N GLY A 97 -7.34 -4.46 -6.34
CA GLY A 97 -6.02 -5.08 -6.49
C GLY A 97 -5.28 -4.56 -7.72
N HIS A 98 -3.95 -4.61 -7.67
CA HIS A 98 -3.09 -3.97 -8.67
C HIS A 98 -3.43 -4.32 -10.12
N VAL A 99 -3.39 -3.29 -10.97
CA VAL A 99 -3.46 -3.39 -12.43
C VAL A 99 -2.06 -3.16 -12.99
N PHE A 100 -1.72 -3.87 -14.05
CA PHE A 100 -0.38 -3.84 -14.62
C PHE A 100 -0.44 -3.40 -16.08
N VAL A 101 0.35 -2.39 -16.43
CA VAL A 101 0.55 -1.94 -17.81
C VAL A 101 2.01 -2.12 -18.14
N ALA A 102 2.31 -2.75 -19.27
CA ALA A 102 3.68 -2.98 -19.72
C ALA A 102 3.88 -2.35 -21.09
N GLY A 103 5.13 -1.97 -21.37
CA GLY A 103 5.49 -1.37 -22.64
C GLY A 103 7.00 -1.32 -22.84
N ARG A 104 7.43 -0.58 -23.86
CA ARG A 104 8.84 -0.26 -24.09
C ARG A 104 8.96 1.24 -24.29
N TYR A 105 10.03 1.84 -23.78
CA TYR A 105 10.30 3.25 -23.98
C TYR A 105 11.60 3.46 -24.76
N ASN A 106 11.59 4.48 -25.62
CA ASN A 106 12.80 5.06 -26.16
C ASN A 106 13.13 6.35 -25.41
N LYS A 107 14.42 6.59 -25.20
CA LYS A 107 14.94 7.78 -24.55
C LYS A 107 15.90 8.46 -25.50
N TYR A 108 15.47 9.60 -26.06
CA TYR A 108 16.26 10.36 -27.03
C TYR A 108 17.11 11.45 -26.38
N SER A 109 16.70 11.93 -25.20
CA SER A 109 17.43 12.95 -24.43
C SER A 109 18.67 12.38 -23.73
N ARG A 110 19.73 13.20 -23.61
CA ARG A 110 20.93 12.93 -22.80
C ARG A 110 20.95 13.72 -21.48
N SER A 111 19.85 14.37 -21.12
CA SER A 111 19.68 15.13 -19.88
C SER A 111 18.51 14.64 -19.03
N LEU A 112 17.84 13.56 -19.44
CA LEU A 112 16.66 13.01 -18.78
C LEU A 112 17.05 11.79 -17.93
N SER A 113 16.73 11.78 -16.64
CA SER A 113 16.94 10.59 -15.81
C SER A 113 15.87 9.52 -16.06
N GLN A 114 16.15 8.26 -15.74
CA GLN A 114 15.14 7.19 -15.87
C GLN A 114 14.02 7.35 -14.82
N THR A 115 14.41 7.57 -13.57
CA THR A 115 13.52 7.78 -12.42
C THR A 115 13.72 9.19 -11.86
N ALA A 116 12.79 9.69 -11.06
CA ALA A 116 12.88 11.02 -10.46
C ALA A 116 14.23 11.21 -9.74
N TRP A 117 14.97 12.26 -10.10
CA TRP A 117 16.31 12.50 -9.56
C TRP A 117 16.26 13.50 -8.42
N ILE A 118 16.18 12.98 -7.18
CA ILE A 118 16.07 13.77 -5.95
C ILE A 118 17.25 13.43 -5.05
N ILE A 119 18.03 14.45 -4.65
CA ILE A 119 19.16 14.34 -3.72
C ILE A 119 18.87 15.26 -2.55
N ASP A 120 18.84 14.71 -1.32
CA ASP A 120 18.56 15.46 -0.09
C ASP A 120 17.26 16.28 -0.16
N GLY A 121 16.23 15.73 -0.81
CA GLY A 121 14.94 16.39 -1.02
C GLY A 121 14.93 17.44 -2.13
N VAL A 122 16.08 17.77 -2.72
CA VAL A 122 16.21 18.72 -3.83
C VAL A 122 16.20 17.98 -5.16
N ARG A 123 15.29 18.39 -6.04
CA ARG A 123 15.17 17.85 -7.39
C ARG A 123 16.31 18.38 -8.28
N ARG A 124 16.99 17.48 -9.01
CA ARG A 124 18.18 17.80 -9.83
C ARG A 124 17.91 17.84 -11.33
N GLY A 125 16.82 17.24 -11.80
CA GLY A 125 16.38 17.28 -13.20
C GLY A 125 14.93 17.76 -13.31
N GLU A 126 14.54 18.24 -14.48
CA GLU A 126 13.17 18.73 -14.69
C GLU A 126 12.14 17.60 -14.61
N SER A 127 12.41 16.48 -15.28
CA SER A 127 11.54 15.30 -15.36
C SER A 127 12.35 14.00 -15.39
N SER A 128 11.67 12.87 -15.48
CA SER A 128 12.25 11.55 -15.74
C SER A 128 11.38 10.74 -16.69
N VAL A 129 11.95 9.68 -17.28
CA VAL A 129 11.20 8.72 -18.12
C VAL A 129 9.98 8.18 -17.37
N GLU A 130 10.17 7.76 -16.12
CA GLU A 130 9.10 7.32 -15.22
C GLU A 130 7.95 8.34 -15.14
N GLU A 131 8.24 9.60 -14.86
CA GLU A 131 7.22 10.63 -14.68
C GLU A 131 6.46 10.93 -15.98
N LEU A 132 7.18 11.06 -17.09
CA LEU A 132 6.57 11.30 -18.41
C LEU A 132 5.58 10.19 -18.79
N ILE A 133 5.91 8.93 -18.51
CA ILE A 133 5.03 7.79 -18.81
C ILE A 133 3.88 7.71 -17.80
N THR A 134 4.18 7.79 -16.51
CA THR A 134 3.20 7.54 -15.44
C THR A 134 2.17 8.63 -15.28
N GLN A 135 2.49 9.88 -15.61
CA GLN A 135 1.55 11.00 -15.49
C GLN A 135 0.25 10.75 -16.28
N GLN A 136 0.37 10.36 -17.55
CA GLN A 136 -0.80 10.10 -18.41
C GLN A 136 -1.57 8.82 -17.98
N VAL A 137 -0.85 7.82 -17.48
CA VAL A 137 -1.44 6.55 -17.03
C VAL A 137 -2.20 6.74 -15.72
N LEU A 138 -1.71 7.57 -14.81
CA LEU A 138 -2.35 7.82 -13.52
C LEU A 138 -3.77 8.36 -13.69
N ASP A 139 -3.94 9.30 -14.62
CA ASP A 139 -5.21 9.94 -14.93
C ASP A 139 -6.21 8.95 -15.56
N LEU A 140 -5.74 8.11 -16.51
CA LEU A 140 -6.59 7.09 -17.15
C LEU A 140 -7.20 6.11 -16.14
N TYR A 141 -6.38 5.62 -15.21
CA TYR A 141 -6.78 4.62 -14.23
C TYR A 141 -7.39 5.21 -12.95
N GLN A 142 -7.29 6.54 -12.77
CA GLN A 142 -7.66 7.27 -11.56
C GLN A 142 -7.03 6.65 -10.31
N ALA A 143 -5.77 6.24 -10.40
CA ALA A 143 -5.15 5.41 -9.38
C ALA A 143 -4.61 6.25 -8.20
N ASP A 144 -4.32 5.59 -7.07
CA ASP A 144 -3.67 6.25 -5.93
C ASP A 144 -2.17 6.46 -6.14
N GLY A 145 -1.58 5.67 -7.02
CA GLY A 145 -0.17 5.74 -7.34
C GLY A 145 0.24 4.70 -8.36
N ILE A 146 1.43 4.88 -8.91
CA ILE A 146 2.06 3.94 -9.84
C ILE A 146 3.47 3.66 -9.36
N THR A 147 3.85 2.39 -9.36
CA THR A 147 5.25 1.97 -9.20
C THR A 147 5.82 1.61 -10.57
N PHE A 148 6.86 2.31 -11.00
CA PHE A 148 7.58 2.04 -12.24
C PHE A 148 8.69 1.01 -12.02
N SER A 149 8.76 0.00 -12.88
CA SER A 149 9.82 -1.00 -12.90
C SER A 149 10.29 -1.22 -14.34
N SER A 150 11.60 -1.30 -14.56
CA SER A 150 12.17 -1.48 -15.90
C SER A 150 13.16 -2.63 -15.94
N ALA A 151 13.31 -3.24 -17.11
CA ALA A 151 14.32 -4.27 -17.36
C ALA A 151 15.71 -3.62 -17.50
N GLY A 152 16.29 -3.23 -16.36
CA GLY A 152 17.57 -2.52 -16.25
C GLY A 152 17.42 -1.01 -16.22
N ARG A 153 18.57 -0.32 -16.24
CA ARG A 153 18.70 1.13 -16.14
C ARG A 153 19.81 1.64 -17.06
N GLU A 154 19.64 2.85 -17.55
CA GLU A 154 20.66 3.63 -18.25
C GLU A 154 21.04 4.89 -17.46
N ASP A 155 22.25 5.38 -17.71
CA ASP A 155 22.70 6.66 -17.17
C ASP A 155 21.98 7.83 -17.83
N ILE A 156 22.07 9.01 -17.21
CA ILE A 156 21.35 10.21 -17.63
C ILE A 156 21.72 10.64 -19.05
N ASP A 157 22.99 10.48 -19.43
CA ASP A 157 23.56 10.87 -20.72
C ASP A 157 23.51 9.78 -21.78
N VAL A 158 22.95 8.62 -21.46
CA VAL A 158 22.76 7.47 -22.36
C VAL A 158 21.36 7.51 -22.98
N ARG A 159 21.30 7.30 -24.30
CA ARG A 159 20.06 7.17 -25.08
C ARG A 159 19.62 5.71 -25.16
N MET A 160 18.30 5.48 -25.18
CA MET A 160 17.69 4.17 -25.40
C MET A 160 16.95 4.15 -26.74
N LEU A 161 17.52 3.48 -27.73
CA LEU A 161 17.06 3.46 -29.12
C LEU A 161 16.57 2.06 -29.53
N GLY A 162 16.33 1.85 -30.84
CA GLY A 162 15.79 0.58 -31.36
C GLY A 162 14.40 0.31 -30.80
N ASP A 163 14.12 -0.95 -30.45
CA ASP A 163 12.82 -1.36 -29.86
C ASP A 163 12.59 -0.83 -28.43
N GLY A 164 13.55 -0.08 -27.87
CA GLY A 164 13.43 0.52 -26.55
C GLY A 164 13.61 -0.47 -25.39
N ARG A 165 13.56 0.06 -24.16
CA ARG A 165 13.68 -0.72 -22.93
C ARG A 165 12.32 -1.15 -22.40
N PRO A 166 12.12 -2.45 -22.07
CA PRO A 166 10.91 -2.91 -21.41
C PRO A 166 10.69 -2.25 -20.04
N PHE A 167 9.43 -1.90 -19.75
CA PHE A 167 8.97 -1.45 -18.45
C PHE A 167 7.62 -2.06 -18.07
N LEU A 168 7.32 -1.99 -16.78
CA LEU A 168 6.09 -2.42 -16.13
C LEU A 168 5.66 -1.31 -15.15
N LEU A 169 4.38 -0.96 -15.21
CA LEU A 169 3.71 -0.06 -14.28
C LEU A 169 2.80 -0.91 -13.39
N GLU A 170 3.00 -0.83 -12.09
CA GLU A 170 2.08 -1.37 -11.09
C GLU A 170 1.17 -0.25 -10.60
N ILE A 171 -0.09 -0.30 -11.01
CA ILE A 171 -1.10 0.71 -10.75
C ILE A 171 -1.86 0.32 -9.48
N GLN A 172 -1.86 1.21 -8.50
CA GLN A 172 -2.38 0.96 -7.16
C GLN A 172 -3.81 1.50 -7.04
N ASN A 173 -4.74 0.63 -6.62
CA ASN A 173 -6.13 1.00 -6.35
C ASN A 173 -6.81 1.78 -7.48
N ALA A 174 -6.75 1.24 -8.71
CA ALA A 174 -7.38 1.86 -9.87
C ALA A 174 -8.91 1.90 -9.71
N ARG A 175 -9.50 3.11 -9.75
CA ARG A 175 -10.97 3.27 -9.78
C ARG A 175 -11.56 2.97 -11.15
N ASN A 176 -10.74 3.09 -12.20
CA ASN A 176 -11.06 2.66 -13.55
C ASN A 176 -10.14 1.53 -14.01
N PRO A 177 -10.32 0.29 -13.51
CA PRO A 177 -9.40 -0.82 -13.79
C PRO A 177 -9.62 -1.48 -15.16
N PHE A 178 -10.72 -1.15 -15.85
CA PHE A 178 -11.08 -1.74 -17.13
C PHE A 178 -10.83 -0.71 -18.23
N THR A 179 -9.76 -0.92 -19.00
CA THR A 179 -9.38 -0.05 -20.10
C THR A 179 -9.44 -0.81 -21.42
N THR A 180 -9.86 -0.12 -22.47
CA THR A 180 -9.86 -0.62 -23.84
C THR A 180 -8.50 -0.40 -24.51
N ASN A 181 -8.24 -1.13 -25.60
CA ASN A 181 -7.03 -0.93 -26.40
C ASN A 181 -6.99 0.48 -27.02
N GLU A 182 -8.14 1.07 -27.34
CA GLU A 182 -8.24 2.41 -27.89
C GLU A 182 -7.82 3.48 -26.87
N GLU A 183 -8.23 3.34 -25.61
CA GLU A 183 -7.81 4.24 -24.53
C GLU A 183 -6.32 4.12 -24.25
N LEU A 184 -5.79 2.90 -24.21
CA LEU A 184 -4.34 2.68 -24.06
C LEU A 184 -3.55 3.27 -25.23
N TYR A 185 -4.06 3.16 -26.46
CA TYR A 185 -3.44 3.76 -27.62
C TYR A 185 -3.43 5.29 -27.54
N LYS A 186 -4.53 5.92 -27.08
CA LYS A 186 -4.59 7.37 -26.86
C LYS A 186 -3.57 7.82 -25.82
N VAL A 187 -3.47 7.12 -24.70
CA VAL A 187 -2.44 7.42 -23.68
C VAL A 187 -1.03 7.26 -24.25
N GLN A 188 -0.79 6.22 -25.06
CA GLN A 188 0.50 6.07 -25.73
C GLN A 188 0.83 7.27 -26.64
N GLN A 189 -0.14 7.79 -27.39
CA GLN A 189 0.07 9.00 -28.21
C GLN A 189 0.36 10.23 -27.34
N GLN A 190 -0.40 10.44 -26.27
CA GLN A 190 -0.19 11.53 -25.32
C GLN A 190 1.19 11.50 -24.64
N VAL A 191 1.72 10.30 -24.39
CA VAL A 191 3.09 10.13 -23.86
C VAL A 191 4.16 10.44 -24.91
N ASN A 192 3.83 10.27 -26.20
CA ASN A 192 4.77 10.48 -27.31
C ASN A 192 4.80 11.92 -27.83
N GLU A 193 3.80 12.74 -27.49
CA GLU A 193 3.74 14.18 -27.77
C GLU A 193 4.66 14.99 -26.84
#